data_AF-A0A151E720-F1
#
_entry.id   AF-A0A151E720-F1
#
_cell.length_a   1.000
_cell.length_b   1.000
_cell.length_c   1.000
_cell.angle_alpha   90.00
_cell.angle_beta   90.00
_cell.angle_gamma   90.00
#
_symmetry.space_group_name_H-M   'P 1'
#
loop_
_entity.id
_entity.type
_entity.pdbx_description
1 polymer ?
#
loop_
_entity_poly.entity_id
_entity_poly.type
_entity_poly.pdbx_seq_one_letter_code
_entity_poly.pdbx_strand_id
1 'polypeptide(L)' 'MLTQKEIKVLELRAKNLTQIEVSKRLGISQAAVSHFETNALRKIRDSKETLQIAKKLGIK' A
#
# COMPACT_ATOMS: atom_id res chain seq x y z
N MET A 1 -7.21 5.63 4.78
CA MET A 1 -7.48 5.45 3.34
C MET A 1 -6.17 5.45 2.56
N LEU A 2 -6.05 4.63 1.52
CA LEU A 2 -4.89 4.64 0.62
C LEU A 2 -5.01 5.81 -0.38
N THR A 3 -3.87 6.39 -0.74
CA THR A 3 -3.78 7.40 -1.80
C THR A 3 -3.65 6.75 -3.17
N GLN A 4 -3.92 7.51 -4.24
CA GLN A 4 -3.75 6.99 -5.61
C GLN A 4 -2.30 6.58 -5.91
N LYS A 5 -1.30 7.27 -5.33
CA LYS A 5 0.12 6.89 -5.49
C LYS A 5 0.43 5.57 -4.78
N GLU A 6 -0.08 5.39 -3.56
CA GLU A 6 0.05 4.13 -2.80
C GLU A 6 -0.60 2.96 -3.54
N ILE A 7 -1.83 3.14 -4.05
CA ILE A 7 -2.53 2.13 -4.85
C ILE A 7 -1.70 1.81 -6.09
N LYS A 8 -1.21 2.81 -6.81
CA LYS A 8 -0.47 2.60 -8.05
C LYS A 8 0.85 1.85 -7.84
N VAL A 9 1.55 2.15 -6.75
CA VAL A 9 2.76 1.43 -6.35
C VAL A 9 2.43 -0.04 -6.07
N LEU A 10 1.38 -0.32 -5.29
CA LEU A 10 0.97 -1.71 -5.00
C LEU A 10 0.54 -2.48 -6.25
N GLU A 11 -0.21 -1.86 -7.17
CA GLU A 11 -0.60 -2.48 -8.45
C GLU A 11 0.60 -2.92 -9.28
N LEU A 12 1.66 -2.09 -9.34
CA LEU A 12 2.85 -2.41 -10.10
C LEU A 12 3.70 -3.47 -9.39
N ARG A 13 3.79 -3.40 -8.05
CA ARG A 13 4.46 -4.42 -7.23
C ARG A 13 3.77 -5.79 -7.34
N ALA A 14 2.44 -5.83 -7.42
CA ALA A 14 1.66 -7.05 -7.64
C ALA A 14 1.93 -7.70 -9.01
N LYS A 15 2.46 -6.95 -9.97
CA LYS A 15 2.93 -7.46 -11.27
C LYS A 15 4.39 -7.91 -11.25
N ASN A 16 4.97 -8.11 -10.06
CA ASN A 16 6.35 -8.51 -9.81
C ASN A 16 7.42 -7.49 -10.24
N LEU A 17 7.06 -6.23 -10.51
CA LEU A 17 8.06 -5.18 -10.78
C LEU A 17 8.80 -4.84 -9.49
N THR A 18 10.11 -4.70 -9.55
CA THR A 18 10.97 -4.19 -8.46
C THR A 18 10.67 -2.72 -8.17
N GLN A 19 11.02 -2.24 -6.97
CA GLN A 19 10.84 -0.82 -6.64
C GLN A 19 11.60 0.12 -7.58
N ILE A 20 12.73 -0.33 -8.15
CA ILE A 20 13.51 0.41 -9.15
C ILE A 20 12.74 0.51 -10.48
N GLU A 21 12.11 -0.57 -10.94
CA GLU A 21 11.29 -0.53 -12.16
C GLU A 21 10.04 0.32 -11.96
N VAL A 22 9.41 0.22 -10.78
CA VAL A 22 8.29 1.09 -10.40
C VAL A 22 8.73 2.56 -10.37
N SER A 23 9.91 2.86 -9.82
CA SER A 23 10.42 4.24 -9.74
C SER A 23 10.63 4.83 -11.14
N LYS A 24 11.24 4.05 -12.05
CA LYS A 24 11.40 4.41 -13.47
C LYS A 24 10.06 4.66 -14.15
N ARG A 25 9.07 3.78 -13.91
CA ARG A 25 7.76 3.86 -14.57
C ARG A 25 6.89 5.01 -14.05
N LEU A 26 7.04 5.38 -12.78
CA LEU A 26 6.27 6.45 -12.15
C LEU A 26 7.00 7.81 -12.17
N GLY A 27 8.25 7.86 -12.65
CA GLY A 27 9.04 9.10 -12.68
C GLY A 27 9.34 9.67 -11.28
N ILE A 28 9.52 8.79 -10.28
CA ILE A 28 9.82 9.18 -8.89
C ILE A 28 11.07 8.45 -8.38
N SER A 29 11.60 8.87 -7.24
CA SER A 29 12.75 8.17 -6.62
C SER A 29 12.33 6.80 -6.09
N GLN A 30 13.27 5.85 -6.06
CA GLN A 30 13.05 4.53 -5.45
C GLN A 30 12.72 4.66 -3.94
N ALA A 31 13.32 5.64 -3.25
CA ALA A 31 12.97 5.96 -1.87
C ALA A 31 11.49 6.37 -1.71
N ALA A 32 10.96 7.18 -2.64
CA ALA A 32 9.54 7.54 -2.65
C ALA A 32 8.64 6.32 -2.89
N VAL A 33 9.02 5.40 -3.79
CA VAL A 33 8.31 4.13 -4.00
C VAL A 33 8.26 3.32 -2.70
N SER A 34 9.41 3.14 -2.05
CA SER A 34 9.51 2.39 -0.78
C SER A 34 8.63 3.00 0.32
N HIS A 35 8.62 4.33 0.42
CA HIS A 35 7.76 5.05 1.37
C HIS A 35 6.27 4.83 1.08
N PHE A 36 5.84 4.94 -0.19
CA PHE A 36 4.46 4.66 -0.57
C PHE A 36 4.08 3.19 -0.32
N GLU A 37 4.93 2.23 -0.69
CA GLU A 37 4.68 0.80 -0.47
C GLU A 37 4.52 0.49 1.03
N THR A 38 5.46 0.96 1.86
CA THR A 38 5.44 0.73 3.30
C THR A 38 4.20 1.34 3.96
N ASN A 39 3.85 2.58 3.60
CA ASN A 39 2.67 3.25 4.14
C ASN A 39 1.38 2.57 3.71
N ALA A 40 1.28 2.15 2.45
CA ALA A 40 0.12 1.44 1.93
C ALA A 40 -0.10 0.12 2.68
N LEU A 41 0.97 -0.69 2.83
CA LEU A 41 0.93 -1.97 3.55
C LEU A 41 0.56 -1.80 5.02
N ARG A 42 1.09 -0.77 5.69
CA ARG A 42 0.70 -0.43 7.07
C ARG A 42 -0.78 -0.11 7.16
N LYS A 43 -1.30 0.79 6.32
CA LYS A 43 -2.73 1.15 6.29
C LYS A 43 -3.64 -0.05 6.07
N ILE A 44 -3.26 -0.98 5.18
CA ILE A 44 -4.02 -2.21 4.94
C ILE A 44 -4.06 -3.08 6.20
N ARG A 45 -2.91 -3.25 6.87
CA ARG A 45 -2.81 -4.01 8.12
C ARG A 45 -3.69 -3.41 9.21
N ASP A 46 -3.53 -2.12 9.47
CA ASP A 46 -4.28 -1.39 10.51
C ASP A 46 -5.79 -1.48 10.23
N SER A 47 -6.20 -1.36 8.96
CA SER A 47 -7.61 -1.51 8.55
C SER A 47 -8.12 -2.92 8.76
N LYS A 48 -7.31 -3.95 8.45
CA LYS A 48 -7.66 -5.36 8.67
C LYS A 48 -7.83 -5.66 10.17
N GLU A 49 -6.93 -5.18 11.01
CA GLU A 49 -7.03 -5.30 12.47
C GLU A 49 -8.29 -4.60 13.01
N THR A 50 -8.55 -3.39 12.54
CA THR A 50 -9.75 -2.62 12.90
C THR A 50 -11.03 -3.37 12.52
N LEU A 51 -11.11 -3.92 11.31
CA LEU A 51 -12.26 -4.71 10.85
C LEU A 51 -12.43 -6.00 11.66
N GLN A 52 -11.33 -6.66 12.04
CA GLN A 52 -11.39 -7.84 12.90
C GLN A 52 -11.94 -7.50 14.29
N ILE A 53 -11.53 -6.38 14.88
CA ILE A 53 -12.05 -5.90 16.16
C ILE A 53 -13.54 -5.54 16.04
N ALA A 54 -13.92 -4.78 15.02
CA ALA A 54 -15.32 -4.42 14.76
C ALA A 54 -16.21 -5.67 14.67
N LYS A 55 -15.76 -6.69 13.92
CA LYS A 55 -16.45 -7.99 13.81
C LYS A 55 -16.59 -8.70 15.16
N LYS A 56 -15.54 -8.72 15.99
CA LYS A 56 -15.57 -9.33 17.33
C LYS A 56 -16.55 -8.63 18.27
N LEU A 57 -16.69 -7.31 18.13
CA LEU A 57 -17.58 -6.48 18.94
C LEU A 57 -19.02 -6.40 18.39
N GLY A 58 -19.31 -7.05 17.25
CA GLY A 58 -20.62 -7.00 16.62
C GLY A 58 -20.97 -5.64 16.02
N ILE A 59 -19.98 -4.78 15.76
CA ILE A 59 -20.16 -3.48 15.11
C ILE A 59 -20.36 -3.73 13.61
N LYS A 60 -21.53 -3.34 13.08
CA LYS A 60 -21.92 -3.49 11.67
C LYS A 60 -21.63 -2.24 10.86
#